data_AF-A0A174T5T0-F1
#
_entry.id   AF-A0A174T5T0-F1
#
_cell.length_a   1.000
_cell.length_b   1.000
_cell.length_c   1.000
_cell.angle_alpha   90.00
_cell.angle_beta   90.00
_cell.angle_gamma   90.00
#
_symmetry.space_group_name_H-M   'P 1'
#
loop_
_entity.id
_entity.type
_entity.pdbx_description
1 polymer ?
#
loop_
_entity_poly.entity_id
_entity_poly.type
_entity_poly.pdbx_seq_one_letter_code
_entity_poly.pdbx_strand_id
1 'polypeptide(L)' 'MVPTKKEELRDLVTQTTMETYEELTPHLVQLINETNSNPELTESQKQDEISLHMMGFVKSCTNEIIIEVLGEILGL' A
#
# COMPACT_ATOMS: atom_id res chain seq x y z
N MET A 1 -21.25 1.11 -5.83
CA MET A 1 -21.87 1.31 -7.18
C MET A 1 -21.32 0.24 -8.12
N VAL A 2 -22.11 -0.40 -9.00
CA VAL A 2 -21.55 -1.40 -9.97
C VAL A 2 -21.12 -0.69 -11.26
N PRO A 3 -19.81 -0.61 -11.58
CA PRO A 3 -19.34 -0.01 -12.81
C PRO A 3 -19.80 -0.82 -14.02
N THR A 4 -20.41 -0.16 -15.00
CA THR A 4 -20.85 -0.78 -16.27
C THR A 4 -19.94 -0.43 -17.43
N LYS A 5 -19.08 0.59 -17.25
CA LYS A 5 -18.08 1.03 -18.23
C LYS A 5 -16.68 0.92 -17.66
N LYS A 6 -15.71 0.74 -18.56
CA LYS A 6 -14.27 0.70 -18.20
C LYS A 6 -13.79 2.00 -17.53
N GLU A 7 -14.35 3.15 -17.93
CA GLU A 7 -14.01 4.46 -17.37
C GLU A 7 -14.45 4.54 -15.90
N GLU A 8 -15.70 4.16 -15.60
CA GLU A 8 -16.23 4.10 -14.22
C GLU A 8 -15.39 3.19 -13.32
N LEU A 9 -14.99 2.01 -13.82
CA LEU A 9 -14.11 1.11 -13.07
C LEU A 9 -12.71 1.69 -12.87
N ARG A 10 -12.17 2.37 -13.89
CA ARG A 10 -10.86 3.00 -13.80
C ARG A 10 -10.87 4.11 -12.75
N ASP A 11 -11.91 4.93 -12.73
CA ASP A 11 -12.03 6.03 -11.79
C ASP A 11 -12.12 5.51 -10.36
N LEU A 12 -12.94 4.48 -10.12
CA LEU A 12 -13.03 3.80 -8.82
C LEU A 12 -11.66 3.25 -8.39
N VAL A 13 -11.01 2.43 -9.22
CA VAL A 13 -9.70 1.84 -8.89
C VAL A 13 -8.65 2.93 -8.64
N THR A 14 -8.64 4.01 -9.43
CA THR A 14 -7.68 5.10 -9.29
C THR A 14 -7.88 5.82 -7.97
N GLN A 15 -9.12 6.17 -7.62
CA GLN A 15 -9.45 6.85 -6.37
C GLN A 15 -9.04 5.99 -5.17
N THR A 16 -9.47 4.74 -5.12
CA THR A 16 -9.11 3.80 -4.04
C THR A 16 -7.60 3.64 -3.94
N THR A 17 -6.89 3.52 -5.07
CA THR A 17 -5.42 3.42 -5.07
C THR A 17 -4.76 4.64 -4.43
N MET A 18 -5.25 5.84 -4.74
CA MET A 18 -4.71 7.07 -4.14
C MET A 18 -4.95 7.10 -2.64
N GLU A 19 -6.18 6.82 -2.20
CA GLU A 19 -6.57 6.80 -0.79
C GLU A 19 -5.74 5.78 0.01
N THR A 20 -5.63 4.55 -0.49
CA THR A 20 -4.83 3.49 0.14
C THR A 20 -3.36 3.89 0.26
N TYR A 21 -2.76 4.48 -0.80
CA TYR A 21 -1.38 4.92 -0.72
C TYR A 21 -1.20 6.08 0.27
N GLU A 22 -2.11 7.05 0.29
CA GLU A 22 -2.07 8.16 1.25
C GLU A 22 -2.16 7.68 2.70
N GLU A 23 -2.96 6.65 2.98
CA GLU A 23 -3.09 6.06 4.31
C GLU A 23 -1.88 5.22 4.74
N LEU A 24 -1.36 4.37 3.85
CA LEU A 24 -0.32 3.41 4.20
C LEU A 24 1.11 3.95 4.08
N THR A 25 1.35 4.97 3.25
CA THR A 25 2.70 5.53 3.03
C THR A 25 3.34 6.07 4.31
N PRO A 26 2.64 6.80 5.20
CA PRO A 26 3.21 7.26 6.47
C PRO A 26 3.80 6.13 7.33
N HIS A 27 3.14 4.98 7.35
CA HIS A 27 3.58 3.80 8.09
C HIS A 27 4.87 3.22 7.51
N LEU A 28 4.96 3.12 6.18
CA LEU A 28 6.20 2.69 5.51
C LEU A 28 7.36 3.65 5.81
N VAL A 29 7.14 4.96 5.73
CA VAL A 29 8.16 5.97 6.03
C VAL A 29 8.66 5.84 7.47
N GLN A 30 7.74 5.61 8.43
CA GLN A 30 8.11 5.38 9.81
C GLN A 30 9.01 4.15 9.96
N LEU A 31 8.62 3.00 9.38
CA LEU A 31 9.43 1.77 9.43
C LEU A 31 10.83 1.98 8.85
N ILE A 32 10.93 2.63 7.69
CA ILE A 32 12.22 2.94 7.06
C ILE A 32 13.10 3.81 7.96
N ASN A 33 12.52 4.81 8.61
CA ASN A 33 13.25 5.70 9.51
C ASN A 33 13.73 4.96 10.77
N GLU A 34 12.90 4.07 11.32
CA GLU A 34 13.25 3.22 12.47
C GLU A 34 14.41 2.27 12.12
N THR A 35 14.34 1.58 10.97
CA THR A 35 15.43 0.72 10.48
C THR A 35 16.72 1.50 10.24
N ASN A 36 16.65 2.66 9.59
CA ASN A 36 17.83 3.49 9.32
C ASN A 36 18.52 3.96 10.61
N SER A 37 17.72 4.27 11.63
CA SER A 37 18.18 4.76 12.93
C SER A 37 18.63 3.64 13.86
N ASN A 38 18.44 2.37 13.49
CA ASN A 38 18.79 1.23 14.34
C ASN A 38 20.32 1.02 14.39
N PRO A 39 20.97 1.20 15.56
CA PRO A 39 22.42 1.03 15.70
C PRO A 39 22.85 -0.44 15.75
N GLU A 40 21.92 -1.38 15.96
CA GLU A 40 22.22 -2.82 16.04
C GLU A 40 22.39 -3.47 14.66
N LEU A 41 22.02 -2.77 13.60
CA LEU A 41 22.08 -3.24 12.22
C LEU A 41 23.27 -2.64 11.47
N THR A 42 23.97 -3.49 10.72
CA THR A 42 24.89 -3.02 9.69
C THR A 42 24.13 -2.36 8.54
N GLU A 43 24.81 -1.52 7.75
CA GLU A 43 24.19 -0.88 6.60
C GLU A 43 23.60 -1.89 5.59
N SER A 44 24.25 -3.04 5.40
CA SER A 44 23.71 -4.10 4.54
C SER A 44 22.38 -4.64 5.07
N GLN A 45 22.30 -4.91 6.39
CA GLN A 45 21.07 -5.43 7.01
C GLN A 45 19.94 -4.40 6.95
N LYS A 46 20.25 -3.10 7.09
CA LYS A 46 19.25 -2.03 6.94
C LYS A 46 18.65 -2.03 5.54
N GLN A 47 19.47 -2.20 4.50
CA GLN A 47 18.98 -2.26 3.12
C GLN A 47 18.09 -3.48 2.88
N ASP A 48 18.46 -4.63 3.45
CA ASP A 48 17.65 -5.85 3.37
C ASP A 48 16.29 -5.65 4.07
N GLU A 49 16.28 -5.10 5.29
CA GLU A 49 15.04 -4.82 6.03
C GLU A 49 14.16 -3.79 5.33
N ILE A 50 14.72 -2.69 4.83
CA ILE A 50 13.97 -1.68 4.06
C ILE A 50 13.34 -2.33 2.82
N SER A 51 14.06 -3.22 2.13
CA SER A 51 13.53 -3.96 0.99
C SER A 51 12.35 -4.85 1.38
N LEU A 52 12.41 -5.50 2.54
CA LEU A 52 11.30 -6.27 3.10
C LEU A 52 10.10 -5.36 3.42
N HIS A 53 10.31 -4.20 4.03
CA HIS A 53 9.23 -3.24 4.31
C HIS A 53 8.57 -2.74 3.02
N MET A 54 9.35 -2.41 1.99
CA MET A 54 8.84 -2.01 0.68
C MET A 54 7.99 -3.12 0.04
N MET A 55 8.44 -4.37 0.08
CA MET A 55 7.66 -5.51 -0.44
C MET A 55 6.35 -5.71 0.35
N GLY A 56 6.42 -5.60 1.69
CA GLY A 56 5.25 -5.69 2.56
C GLY A 56 4.23 -4.59 2.27
N PHE A 57 4.69 -3.36 2.04
CA PHE A 57 3.85 -2.23 1.67
C PHE A 57 3.13 -2.46 0.34
N VAL A 58 3.85 -2.86 -0.72
CA VAL A 58 3.24 -3.12 -2.04
C VAL A 58 2.18 -4.21 -1.95
N LYS A 59 2.46 -5.29 -1.22
CA LYS A 59 1.49 -6.37 -0.99
C LYS A 59 0.25 -5.86 -0.26
N SER A 60 0.44 -5.08 0.81
CA SER A 60 -0.67 -4.57 1.62
C SER A 60 -1.54 -3.61 0.81
N CYS A 61 -0.95 -2.66 0.09
CA CYS A 61 -1.69 -1.76 -0.79
C CYS A 61 -2.50 -2.54 -1.84
N THR A 62 -1.88 -3.55 -2.48
CA THR A 62 -2.57 -4.39 -3.47
C THR A 62 -3.78 -5.10 -2.88
N ASN A 63 -3.65 -5.63 -1.66
CA ASN A 63 -4.75 -6.31 -0.98
C ASN A 63 -5.89 -5.34 -0.66
N GLU A 64 -5.59 -4.18 -0.08
CA GLU A 64 -6.65 -3.28 0.39
C GLU A 64 -7.38 -2.65 -0.78
N ILE A 65 -6.66 -2.26 -1.85
CA ILE A 65 -7.28 -1.79 -3.09
C ILE A 65 -8.24 -2.83 -3.66
N ILE A 66 -7.85 -4.11 -3.71
CA ILE A 66 -8.73 -5.17 -4.23
C ILE A 66 -9.95 -5.36 -3.34
N ILE A 67 -9.76 -5.38 -2.02
CA ILE A 67 -10.85 -5.59 -1.06
C ILE A 67 -11.85 -4.44 -1.13
N GLU A 68 -11.39 -3.19 -1.10
CA GLU A 68 -12.24 -2.01 -1.13
C GLU A 68 -12.99 -1.87 -2.47
N VAL A 69 -12.29 -2.04 -3.59
CA VAL A 69 -12.92 -1.98 -4.92
C VAL A 69 -13.98 -3.07 -5.05
N LEU A 70 -13.70 -4.31 -4.64
CA LEU A 70 -14.68 -5.39 -4.69
C LEU A 70 -15.82 -5.17 -3.69
N GLY A 71 -15.54 -4.63 -2.51
CA GLY A 71 -16.55 -4.26 -1.52
C GLY A 71 -17.55 -3.25 -2.07
N GLU A 72 -17.05 -2.17 -2.70
CA GLU A 72 -17.87 -1.13 -3.32
C GLU A 72 -18.70 -1.64 -4.51
N ILE A 73 -18.14 -2.57 -5.30
CA ILE A 73 -18.84 -3.23 -6.41
C ILE A 73 -19.94 -4.16 -5.89
N LEU A 74 -19.66 -4.93 -4.84
CA LEU A 74 -20.59 -5.94 -4.29
C LEU A 74 -21.60 -5.35 -3.30
N GLY A 75 -21.37 -4.11 -2.83
CA GLY A 75 -22.21 -3.44 -1.82
C GLY A 75 -22.08 -4.05 -0.44
N LEU A 76 -20.86 -4.42 -0.04
CA LEU A 76 -20.51 -5.04 1.25
C LEU A 76 -20.11 -4.02 2.31
#